data_AF-A0A7X9EHR0-F1
#
_entry.id   AF-A0A7X9EHR0-F1
#
_cell.length_a   1.000
_cell.length_b   1.000
_cell.length_c   1.000
_cell.angle_alpha   90.00
_cell.angle_beta   90.00
_cell.angle_gamma   90.00
#
_symmetry.space_group_name_H-M   'P 1'
#
loop_
_entity.id
_entity.type
_entity.pdbx_description
1 polymer ?
#
loop_
_entity_poly.entity_id
_entity_poly.type
_entity_poly.pdbx_seq_one_letter_code
_entity_poly.pdbx_strand_id
1 'polypeptide(L)'
;MVQEKKHRSKSSLDFDEIKKLIKMLEESSLEELDVDYKDIHLRLKKPSCSQTILNPTPVPVVPQSLQSASVSLPKSTKESSEGKEETKEKSVSASIYEVKSPMVGTFYRAPAPNADPFVKVGDFVKKGQTLCIIEAMKIMNEIECEVDGKLVEIKVQNADPVEYGEVIMVIDTAL
;
A
#
# COMPACT_ATOMS: atom_id res chain seq x y z
N MET A 1 -24.44 -11.60 54.44
CA MET A 1 -23.22 -11.10 53.77
C MET A 1 -22.42 -12.36 53.45
N VAL A 2 -22.23 -12.78 52.21
CA VAL A 2 -21.55 -12.08 51.13
C VAL A 2 -22.12 -12.60 49.81
N GLN A 3 -22.64 -11.71 48.95
CA GLN A 3 -22.85 -12.04 47.55
C GLN A 3 -21.52 -11.91 46.84
N GLU A 4 -21.04 -13.01 46.30
CA GLU A 4 -19.85 -13.10 45.47
C GLU A 4 -20.17 -12.42 44.12
N LYS A 5 -19.92 -11.11 44.06
CA LYS A 5 -20.01 -10.33 42.82
C LYS A 5 -18.90 -10.79 41.88
N LYS A 6 -19.20 -11.79 41.06
CA LYS A 6 -18.41 -12.23 39.91
C LYS A 6 -18.34 -11.10 38.88
N HIS A 7 -17.45 -10.14 39.10
CA HIS A 7 -17.01 -9.18 38.09
C HIS A 7 -16.16 -9.94 37.07
N ARG A 8 -16.81 -10.59 36.10
CA ARG A 8 -16.14 -10.97 34.86
C ARG A 8 -15.96 -9.67 34.07
N SER A 9 -14.72 -9.24 33.96
CA SER A 9 -14.31 -8.08 33.17
C SER A 9 -14.96 -8.14 31.78
N LYS A 10 -15.86 -7.21 31.48
CA LYS A 10 -16.59 -7.14 30.21
C LYS A 10 -15.73 -6.38 29.19
N SER A 11 -14.57 -6.95 28.87
CA SER A 11 -13.55 -6.29 28.05
C SER A 11 -13.59 -6.65 26.57
N SER A 12 -14.36 -7.65 26.15
CA SER A 12 -14.49 -8.08 24.75
C SER A 12 -15.96 -8.27 24.37
N LEU A 13 -16.34 -7.95 23.13
CA LEU A 13 -17.63 -8.33 22.55
C LEU A 13 -17.80 -9.86 22.65
N ASP A 14 -18.81 -10.32 23.37
CA ASP A 14 -19.09 -11.75 23.51
C ASP A 14 -19.92 -12.27 22.31
N PHE A 15 -19.83 -13.57 22.02
CA PHE A 15 -20.57 -14.21 20.92
C PHE A 15 -22.09 -14.04 21.02
N ASP A 16 -22.63 -13.98 22.24
CA ASP A 16 -24.07 -13.74 22.47
C ASP A 16 -24.50 -12.31 22.09
N GLU A 17 -23.61 -11.32 22.25
CA GLU A 17 -23.87 -9.93 21.83
C GLU A 17 -23.85 -9.83 20.30
N ILE A 18 -22.93 -10.51 19.62
CA ILE A 18 -22.87 -10.58 18.15
C ILE A 18 -24.14 -11.24 17.58
N LYS A 19 -24.61 -12.35 18.16
CA LYS A 19 -25.87 -12.98 17.76
C LYS A 19 -27.07 -12.04 17.90
N LYS A 20 -27.09 -11.23 18.97
CA LYS A 20 -28.14 -10.24 19.18
C LYS A 20 -28.11 -9.16 18.10
N LEU A 21 -26.92 -8.68 17.72
CA LEU A 21 -26.75 -7.71 16.62
C LEU A 21 -27.22 -8.28 15.28
N ILE A 22 -26.91 -9.54 14.98
CA ILE A 22 -27.38 -10.21 13.75
C ILE A 22 -28.91 -10.29 13.75
N LYS A 23 -29.54 -10.71 14.86
CA LYS A 23 -31.00 -10.79 14.96
C LYS A 23 -31.66 -9.41 14.83
N MET A 24 -31.07 -8.38 15.43
CA MET A 24 -31.54 -7.00 15.28
C MET A 24 -31.38 -6.48 13.84
N LEU A 25 -30.31 -6.87 13.14
CA LEU A 25 -30.12 -6.54 11.74
C LEU A 25 -31.22 -7.21 10.89
N GLU A 26 -31.51 -8.49 11.12
CA GLU A 26 -32.59 -9.22 10.43
C GLU A 26 -33.97 -8.57 10.61
N GLU A 27 -34.31 -8.17 11.84
CA GLU A 27 -35.58 -7.51 12.18
C GLU A 27 -35.65 -6.04 11.69
N SER A 28 -34.51 -5.39 11.47
CA SER A 28 -34.44 -4.01 10.97
C SER A 28 -34.49 -3.94 9.44
N SER A 29 -34.89 -2.80 8.88
CA SER A 29 -34.81 -2.55 7.42
C SER A 29 -33.40 -2.17 6.93
N LEU A 30 -32.37 -2.34 7.77
CA LEU A 30 -30.99 -2.01 7.45
C LEU A 30 -30.36 -3.10 6.59
N GLU A 31 -29.65 -2.69 5.54
CA GLU A 31 -28.92 -3.61 4.64
C GLU A 31 -27.51 -3.90 5.14
N GLU A 32 -26.91 -2.96 5.87
CA GLU A 32 -25.54 -3.05 6.37
C GLU A 32 -25.46 -2.38 7.75
N LEU A 33 -24.67 -2.97 8.64
CA LEU A 33 -24.37 -2.46 9.97
C LEU A 33 -22.85 -2.54 10.19
N ASP A 34 -22.25 -1.40 10.47
CA ASP A 34 -20.82 -1.26 10.76
C ASP A 34 -20.65 -0.75 12.20
N VAL A 35 -19.81 -1.42 12.99
CA VAL A 35 -19.63 -1.16 14.41
C VAL A 35 -18.15 -1.24 14.79
N ASP A 36 -17.62 -0.10 15.21
CA ASP A 36 -16.31 0.00 15.87
C ASP A 36 -16.47 -0.12 17.39
N TYR A 37 -15.82 -1.13 17.99
CA TYR A 37 -15.75 -1.28 19.44
C TYR A 37 -14.34 -1.64 19.88
N LYS A 38 -13.67 -0.67 20.52
CA LYS A 38 -12.26 -0.77 20.94
C LYS A 38 -11.37 -1.12 19.73
N ASP A 39 -10.74 -2.29 19.74
CA ASP A 39 -9.86 -2.79 18.69
C ASP A 39 -10.58 -3.73 17.70
N ILE A 40 -11.92 -3.80 17.74
CA ILE A 40 -12.72 -4.70 16.91
C ILE A 40 -13.63 -3.88 15.98
N HIS A 41 -13.47 -4.09 14.68
CA HIS A 41 -14.35 -3.56 13.64
C HIS A 41 -15.27 -4.68 13.13
N LEU A 42 -16.58 -4.56 13.35
CA LEU A 42 -17.59 -5.56 12.97
C LEU A 42 -18.52 -5.02 11.89
N ARG A 43 -18.44 -5.60 10.69
CA ARG A 43 -19.36 -5.32 9.57
C ARG A 43 -20.29 -6.50 9.32
N LEU A 44 -21.60 -6.24 9.34
CA LEU A 44 -22.66 -7.19 9.06
C LEU A 44 -23.46 -6.68 7.85
N LYS A 45 -23.70 -7.54 6.85
CA LYS A 45 -24.42 -7.18 5.63
C LYS A 45 -25.48 -8.22 5.28
N LYS A 46 -26.67 -7.76 4.90
CA LYS A 46 -27.72 -8.61 4.34
C LYS A 46 -27.36 -8.96 2.90
N PRO A 47 -27.53 -10.22 2.48
CA PRO A 47 -27.27 -10.60 1.10
C PRO A 47 -28.28 -9.93 0.16
N SER A 48 -27.85 -8.92 -0.59
CA SER A 48 -28.57 -8.38 -1.74
C SER A 48 -27.91 -8.90 -3.03
N CYS A 49 -28.70 -9.57 -3.86
CA CYS A 49 -28.25 -10.11 -5.13
C CYS A 49 -28.21 -8.98 -6.16
N SER A 50 -27.03 -8.63 -6.68
CA SER A 50 -26.90 -7.71 -7.82
C SER A 50 -25.83 -8.22 -8.77
N GLN A 51 -26.29 -8.79 -9.89
CA GLN A 51 -25.47 -9.26 -11.00
C GLN A 51 -24.95 -8.06 -11.82
N THR A 52 -23.67 -8.07 -12.21
CA THR A 52 -23.14 -7.10 -13.18
C THR A 52 -22.72 -7.83 -14.47
N ILE A 53 -23.24 -7.33 -15.59
CA ILE A 53 -23.12 -7.81 -16.96
C ILE A 53 -21.81 -7.27 -17.57
N LEU A 54 -21.04 -8.12 -18.25
CA LEU A 54 -19.81 -7.76 -18.98
C LEU A 54 -20.16 -7.36 -20.43
N ASN A 55 -19.68 -6.20 -20.88
CA ASN A 55 -19.74 -5.75 -22.27
C ASN A 55 -18.31 -5.67 -22.85
N PRO A 56 -17.95 -6.43 -23.90
CA PRO A 56 -16.65 -6.28 -24.57
C PRO A 56 -16.68 -5.25 -25.71
N THR A 57 -15.62 -4.45 -25.79
CA THR A 57 -15.28 -3.46 -26.83
C THR A 57 -14.65 -4.09 -28.08
N PRO A 58 -14.85 -3.53 -29.29
CA PRO A 58 -14.25 -4.04 -30.53
C PRO A 58 -12.81 -3.53 -30.76
N VAL A 59 -11.99 -4.40 -31.36
CA VAL A 59 -10.58 -4.20 -31.74
C VAL A 59 -10.41 -3.34 -33.02
N PRO A 60 -9.37 -2.47 -33.10
CA PRO A 60 -9.05 -1.74 -34.32
C PRO A 60 -8.21 -2.57 -35.31
N VAL A 61 -8.52 -2.41 -36.60
CA VAL A 61 -7.88 -3.10 -37.73
C VAL A 61 -6.65 -2.32 -38.20
N VAL A 62 -5.52 -3.02 -38.37
CA VAL A 62 -4.23 -2.53 -38.86
C VAL A 62 -4.25 -2.25 -40.39
N PRO A 63 -3.66 -1.15 -40.89
CA PRO A 63 -3.36 -1.00 -42.31
C PRO A 63 -2.05 -1.68 -42.71
N GLN A 64 -2.12 -2.38 -43.85
CA GLN A 64 -1.05 -3.16 -44.48
C GLN A 64 0.11 -2.32 -45.01
N SER A 65 1.28 -2.95 -44.97
CA SER A 65 2.55 -2.55 -45.57
C SER A 65 2.55 -2.68 -47.10
N LEU A 66 3.29 -1.79 -47.77
CA LEU A 66 3.80 -2.02 -49.12
C LEU A 66 5.31 -1.79 -49.15
N GLN A 67 5.99 -2.85 -49.60
CA GLN A 67 7.43 -2.95 -49.85
C GLN A 67 7.91 -1.96 -50.90
N SER A 68 9.17 -1.55 -50.78
CA SER A 68 10.07 -1.38 -51.92
C SER A 68 11.51 -1.67 -51.51
N ALA A 69 12.17 -2.50 -52.31
CA ALA A 69 13.52 -3.01 -52.10
C ALA A 69 14.58 -2.05 -52.67
N SER A 70 15.78 -2.02 -52.06
CA SER A 70 17.05 -2.16 -52.80
C SER A 70 18.27 -2.25 -51.86
N VAL A 71 18.97 -3.38 -52.02
CA VAL A 71 20.43 -3.64 -52.04
C VAL A 71 21.38 -2.53 -51.55
N SER A 72 22.22 -2.84 -50.56
CA SER A 72 23.71 -2.85 -50.66
C SER A 72 24.39 -3.26 -49.35
N LEU A 73 25.19 -4.32 -49.40
CA LEU A 73 26.26 -4.62 -48.43
C LEU A 73 27.42 -3.64 -48.67
N PRO A 74 28.16 -3.24 -47.62
CA PRO A 74 29.46 -3.87 -47.43
C PRO A 74 29.81 -4.20 -45.97
N LYS A 75 30.78 -5.10 -45.88
CA LYS A 75 31.41 -5.71 -44.70
C LYS A 75 32.56 -4.82 -44.18
N SER A 76 32.62 -4.55 -42.88
CA SER A 76 33.89 -4.46 -42.11
C SER A 76 33.61 -4.53 -40.60
N THR A 77 33.88 -5.62 -39.88
CA THR A 77 35.11 -6.03 -39.14
C THR A 77 35.53 -5.20 -37.91
N LYS A 78 35.73 -5.94 -36.80
CA LYS A 78 36.42 -5.69 -35.50
C LYS A 78 35.60 -4.99 -34.39
N GLU A 79 35.32 -5.58 -33.22
CA GLU A 79 36.06 -6.37 -32.18
C GLU A 79 36.54 -5.50 -31.01
N SER A 80 36.52 -6.09 -29.80
CA SER A 80 36.85 -5.61 -28.43
C SER A 80 35.70 -4.96 -27.63
N SER A 81 35.21 -5.52 -26.51
CA SER A 81 35.80 -6.01 -25.24
C SER A 81 35.91 -4.94 -24.15
N GLU A 82 35.77 -5.39 -22.90
CA GLU A 82 35.66 -4.67 -21.62
C GLU A 82 34.36 -3.87 -21.38
N GLY A 83 33.74 -3.89 -20.21
CA GLY A 83 34.09 -4.44 -18.89
C GLY A 83 33.13 -3.74 -17.91
N LYS A 84 32.28 -4.49 -17.21
CA LYS A 84 32.34 -4.72 -15.75
C LYS A 84 32.78 -3.50 -14.92
N GLU A 85 31.79 -2.83 -14.33
CA GLU A 85 31.81 -2.18 -13.00
C GLU A 85 30.39 -2.42 -12.46
N GLU A 86 30.08 -3.23 -11.45
CA GLU A 86 30.67 -3.37 -10.12
C GLU A 86 31.04 -2.03 -9.49
N THR A 87 30.02 -1.29 -9.06
CA THR A 87 30.18 -0.46 -7.86
C THR A 87 29.82 -1.29 -6.64
N LYS A 88 30.89 -1.63 -5.97
CA LYS A 88 31.05 -2.38 -4.74
C LYS A 88 30.47 -1.62 -3.54
N GLU A 89 29.75 -2.37 -2.72
CA GLU A 89 29.70 -2.31 -1.25
C GLU A 89 29.73 -0.93 -0.58
N LYS A 90 28.60 -0.63 0.07
CA LYS A 90 28.68 -0.41 1.52
C LYS A 90 27.81 -1.45 2.21
N SER A 91 28.35 -2.65 2.37
CA SER A 91 27.92 -3.55 3.44
C SER A 91 28.37 -2.94 4.77
N VAL A 92 27.74 -1.84 5.16
CA VAL A 92 27.51 -1.66 6.58
C VAL A 92 26.55 -2.77 6.91
N SER A 93 26.85 -3.59 7.91
CA SER A 93 25.83 -4.29 8.67
C SER A 93 24.95 -3.24 9.37
N ALA A 94 24.32 -2.37 8.60
CA ALA A 94 23.30 -1.44 9.03
C ALA A 94 22.04 -2.28 8.99
N SER A 95 21.35 -2.31 10.11
CA SER A 95 20.02 -2.87 10.21
C SER A 95 19.11 -1.99 9.34
N ILE A 96 19.10 -2.24 8.02
CA ILE A 96 18.30 -1.50 7.05
C ILE A 96 16.88 -2.06 7.09
N TYR A 97 15.91 -1.17 7.23
CA TYR A 97 14.49 -1.46 7.13
C TYR A 97 13.92 -0.80 5.87
N GLU A 98 13.35 -1.61 4.98
CA GLU A 98 12.69 -1.15 3.77
C GLU A 98 11.20 -0.93 4.03
N VAL A 99 10.74 0.31 3.88
CA VAL A 99 9.32 0.62 3.88
C VAL A 99 8.77 0.30 2.49
N LYS A 100 7.80 -0.61 2.43
CA LYS A 100 7.16 -1.04 1.18
C LYS A 100 5.73 -0.53 1.09
N SER A 101 5.26 -0.28 -0.13
CA SER A 101 3.87 0.08 -0.36
C SER A 101 2.97 -1.14 -0.11
N PRO A 102 1.95 -1.04 0.77
CA PRO A 102 1.00 -2.12 1.01
C PRO A 102 -0.11 -2.19 -0.04
N MET A 103 -0.15 -1.27 -1.01
CA MET A 103 -1.21 -1.16 -2.02
C MET A 103 -0.72 -0.54 -3.32
N VAL A 104 -1.54 -0.57 -4.37
CA VAL A 104 -1.31 0.21 -5.59
C VAL A 104 -1.95 1.59 -5.42
N GLY A 105 -1.24 2.66 -5.75
CA GLY A 105 -1.76 4.01 -5.58
C GLY A 105 -0.82 5.11 -6.03
N THR A 106 -1.08 6.33 -5.58
CA THR A 106 -0.24 7.51 -5.82
C THR A 106 0.45 7.93 -4.52
N PHE A 107 1.77 8.09 -4.55
CA PHE A 107 2.56 8.46 -3.38
C PHE A 107 2.57 9.97 -3.13
N TYR A 108 2.33 10.39 -1.90
CA TYR A 108 2.42 11.78 -1.47
C TYR A 108 3.26 11.94 -0.21
N ARG A 109 4.12 12.97 -0.22
CA ARG A 109 5.04 13.26 0.89
C ARG A 109 4.41 14.07 2.01
N ALA A 110 3.26 14.70 1.77
CA ALA A 110 2.63 15.67 2.66
C ALA A 110 1.12 15.40 2.79
N PRO A 111 0.47 15.85 3.88
CA PRO A 111 -0.97 15.66 4.09
C PRO A 111 -1.85 16.47 3.12
N ALA A 112 -1.27 17.50 2.50
CA ALA A 112 -1.94 18.35 1.52
C ALA A 112 -0.91 18.97 0.54
N PRO A 113 -1.32 19.44 -0.65
CA PRO A 113 -0.40 19.96 -1.68
C PRO A 113 0.52 21.12 -1.24
N ASN A 114 0.09 21.91 -0.26
CA ASN A 114 0.83 23.09 0.24
C ASN A 114 1.33 22.91 1.69
N ALA A 115 1.24 21.69 2.24
CA ALA A 115 1.73 21.38 3.57
C ALA A 115 3.19 20.90 3.52
N ASP A 116 3.89 21.00 4.65
CA ASP A 116 5.21 20.40 4.80
C ASP A 116 5.15 18.87 4.67
N PRO A 117 6.21 18.23 4.15
CA PRO A 117 6.33 16.78 4.16
C PRO A 117 6.26 16.22 5.59
N PHE A 118 5.70 15.02 5.74
CA PHE A 118 5.70 14.30 7.01
C PHE A 118 7.11 14.07 7.54
N VAL A 119 8.05 13.73 6.65
CA VAL A 119 9.45 13.43 6.94
C VAL A 119 10.37 13.89 5.81
N LYS A 120 11.62 14.17 6.13
CA LYS A 120 12.71 14.51 5.19
C LYS A 120 13.88 13.54 5.39
N VAL A 121 14.65 13.30 4.33
CA VAL A 121 15.86 12.48 4.42
C VAL A 121 16.80 13.08 5.47
N GLY A 122 17.23 12.25 6.40
CA GLY A 122 18.03 12.63 7.57
C GLY A 122 17.23 12.74 8.87
N ASP A 123 15.90 12.75 8.83
CA ASP A 123 15.08 12.80 10.03
C ASP A 123 15.11 11.48 10.81
N PHE A 124 15.01 11.59 12.13
CA PHE A 124 14.74 10.44 12.99
C PHE A 124 13.23 10.17 13.02
N VAL A 125 12.87 8.92 12.80
CA VAL A 125 11.48 8.44 12.77
C VAL A 125 11.25 7.43 13.88
N LYS A 126 10.03 7.41 14.41
CA LYS A 126 9.62 6.48 15.47
C LYS A 126 8.56 5.52 14.99
N LYS A 127 8.47 4.36 15.63
CA LYS A 127 7.36 3.44 15.38
C LYS A 127 6.01 4.16 15.59
N GLY A 128 5.10 4.00 14.64
CA GLY A 128 3.78 4.65 14.58
C GLY A 128 3.78 6.06 14.00
N GLN A 129 4.93 6.63 13.63
CA GLN A 129 4.97 7.94 12.98
C GLN A 129 4.55 7.83 11.51
N THR A 130 3.62 8.67 11.07
CA THR A 130 3.24 8.80 9.65
C THR A 130 4.44 9.27 8.81
N LEU A 131 4.73 8.53 7.74
CA LEU A 131 5.84 8.78 6.81
C LEU A 131 5.38 9.41 5.49
N CYS A 132 4.25 8.95 4.98
CA CYS A 132 3.69 9.40 3.70
C CYS A 132 2.21 8.99 3.58
N ILE A 133 1.58 9.42 2.49
CA ILE A 133 0.25 8.96 2.09
C ILE A 133 0.36 8.19 0.78
N ILE A 134 -0.42 7.12 0.66
CA ILE A 134 -0.69 6.45 -0.61
C ILE A 134 -2.18 6.60 -0.91
N GLU A 135 -2.49 7.31 -1.99
CA GLU A 135 -3.87 7.49 -2.45
C GLU A 135 -4.28 6.29 -3.31
N ALA A 136 -5.33 5.59 -2.89
CA ALA A 136 -5.96 4.54 -3.67
C ALA A 136 -7.47 4.77 -3.72
N MET A 137 -8.03 4.87 -4.93
CA MET A 137 -9.49 5.07 -5.13
C MET A 137 -10.08 6.25 -4.33
N LYS A 138 -9.38 7.40 -4.29
CA LYS A 138 -9.72 8.61 -3.52
C LYS A 138 -9.65 8.48 -2.00
N ILE A 139 -9.06 7.40 -1.49
CA ILE A 139 -8.79 7.21 -0.07
C ILE A 139 -7.32 7.52 0.19
N MET A 140 -7.05 8.44 1.10
CA MET A 140 -5.71 8.83 1.53
C MET A 140 -5.25 7.91 2.67
N ASN A 141 -4.50 6.86 2.34
CA ASN A 141 -4.03 5.92 3.35
C ASN A 141 -2.67 6.37 3.88
N GLU A 142 -2.60 6.63 5.18
CA GLU A 142 -1.35 6.95 5.86
C GLU A 142 -0.46 5.71 6.00
N ILE A 143 0.83 5.86 5.71
CA ILE A 143 1.83 4.82 5.91
C ILE A 143 2.62 5.17 7.16
N GLU A 144 2.51 4.34 8.19
CA GLU A 144 3.22 4.51 9.46
C GLU A 144 4.54 3.74 9.48
N CYS A 145 5.50 4.24 10.25
CA CYS A 145 6.76 3.55 10.47
C CYS A 145 6.60 2.36 11.43
N GLU A 146 7.19 1.21 11.14
CA GLU A 146 7.12 0.04 12.03
C GLU A 146 8.29 -0.06 13.02
N VAL A 147 9.32 0.77 12.82
CA VAL A 147 10.60 0.72 13.55
C VAL A 147 11.03 2.12 14.01
N ASP A 148 11.95 2.18 14.96
CA ASP A 148 12.67 3.41 15.28
C ASP A 148 13.97 3.46 14.46
N GLY A 149 14.31 4.63 13.92
CA GLY A 149 15.52 4.78 13.11
C GLY A 149 15.65 6.13 12.43
N LYS A 150 16.51 6.22 11.42
CA LYS A 150 16.73 7.43 10.63
C LYS A 150 16.40 7.18 9.17
N LEU A 151 15.61 8.07 8.58
CA LEU A 151 15.27 8.02 7.16
C LEU A 151 16.51 8.35 6.33
N VAL A 152 16.99 7.38 5.54
CA VAL A 152 18.20 7.56 4.72
C VAL A 152 17.89 7.79 3.25
N GLU A 153 16.73 7.34 2.78
CA GLU A 153 16.35 7.47 1.36
C GLU A 153 14.84 7.48 1.18
N ILE A 154 14.35 8.27 0.21
CA ILE A 154 12.98 8.22 -0.33
C ILE A 154 13.12 7.87 -1.81
N LYS A 155 12.61 6.69 -2.22
CA LYS A 155 12.84 6.13 -3.55
C LYS A 155 11.83 6.58 -4.61
N VAL A 156 10.74 7.21 -4.17
CA VAL A 156 9.61 7.62 -5.03
C VAL A 156 9.44 9.14 -4.99
N GLN A 157 9.10 9.76 -6.13
CA GLN A 157 8.84 11.21 -6.17
C GLN A 157 7.39 11.52 -5.77
N ASN A 158 7.16 12.75 -5.34
CA ASN A 158 5.81 13.16 -4.94
C ASN A 158 4.87 13.14 -6.15
N ALA A 159 3.68 12.57 -5.96
CA ALA A 159 2.64 12.35 -6.96
C ALA A 159 2.95 11.27 -8.01
N ASP A 160 3.98 10.44 -7.79
CA ASP A 160 4.26 9.28 -8.66
C ASP A 160 3.39 8.06 -8.28
N PRO A 161 3.08 7.19 -9.26
CA PRO A 161 2.42 5.92 -8.99
C PRO A 161 3.35 4.97 -8.24
N VAL A 162 2.77 4.11 -7.40
CA VAL A 162 3.46 3.02 -6.69
C VAL A 162 2.69 1.72 -6.80
N GLU A 163 3.44 0.61 -6.82
CA GLU A 163 2.89 -0.74 -6.89
C GLU A 163 2.94 -1.46 -5.53
N TYR A 164 2.17 -2.55 -5.40
CA TYR A 164 2.21 -3.38 -4.20
C TYR A 164 3.62 -3.98 -4.00
N GLY A 165 4.16 -3.82 -2.79
CA GLY A 165 5.48 -4.34 -2.41
C GLY A 165 6.66 -3.50 -2.90
N GLU A 166 6.41 -2.42 -3.65
CA GLU A 166 7.46 -1.49 -4.09
C GLU A 166 8.11 -0.80 -2.88
N VAL A 167 9.43 -0.72 -2.87
CA VAL A 167 10.18 -0.05 -1.79
C VAL A 167 10.11 1.46 -1.99
N ILE A 168 9.44 2.16 -1.07
CA ILE A 168 9.20 3.60 -1.16
C ILE A 168 10.18 4.43 -0.31
N MET A 169 10.66 3.88 0.81
CA MET A 169 11.63 4.53 1.70
C MET A 169 12.58 3.51 2.35
N VAL A 170 13.73 4.00 2.79
CA VAL A 170 14.75 3.19 3.47
C VAL A 170 15.12 3.85 4.80
N ILE A 171 15.11 3.06 5.86
CA ILE A 171 15.40 3.50 7.23
C ILE A 171 16.62 2.74 7.75
N ASP A 172 17.57 3.46 8.32
CA ASP A 172 18.67 2.87 9.09
C ASP A 172 18.25 2.74 10.55
N THR A 173 18.27 1.52 11.07
CA THR A 173 17.89 1.19 12.47
C THR A 173 19.11 0.88 13.35
N ALA A 174 20.34 1.04 12.87
CA ALA A 174 21.57 0.77 13.63
C ALA A 174 21.98 1.93 14.59
N LEU A 175 21.00 2.66 15.13
CA LEU A 175 21.17 3.87 15.91
C LEU A 175 21.15 3.65 17.43
#